data_AF-A0A6D2L9J9-F1
#
_entry.id   AF-A0A6D2L9J9-F1
#
_cell.length_a   1.000
_cell.length_b   1.000
_cell.length_c   1.000
_cell.angle_alpha   90.00
_cell.angle_beta   90.00
_cell.angle_gamma   90.00
#
_symmetry.space_group_name_H-M   'P 1'
#
loop_
_entity.id
_entity.type
_entity.pdbx_description
1 polymer ?
#
loop_
_entity_poly.entity_id
_entity_poly.type
_entity_poly.pdbx_seq_one_letter_code
_entity_poly.pdbx_strand_id
1 'polypeptide(L)'
;MDRISQLPDELILRILSSLSTVDAVDTMLLSKRWQFLWTMVPKLVHDHTEYDDDEPAFSRSVERSLLLHDAPTIKALHLKLGPDHSSKDIGLWIRPAERRCVRELVIEIDSSSDNKSRVALPKSLYTRCKMLVTLELSHAALTDDVSSPISFPYLKKLSLKYMKFPSGEFVDRLLSGCPVLEDLFVKQRRNDKVPILSVRMLHLKRLVLRTSEKRDEDEASGFVIDAPSLESLDIVNDCKGFCVIANDMSKIVSANVVMTRPHTEHILGSLTSAKRLHICLPTTKNAYLAGSVFCNLVFLKICTCGKEWSSLLMRVLSDAPLLQSLKLEQCHDLKDNEPRLNWSEPSSVPECLLSSLKTLKWVNYRGTQEEKGVAAFILRSANCLGNVTINPKSNSRRKFKMVKELSFLPRRSPTCQLVFD
;
A
#
# COMPACT_ATOMS: atom_id res chain seq x y z
N MET A 1 -11.65 -24.34 -39.41
CA MET A 1 -12.30 -25.12 -38.32
C MET A 1 -12.37 -24.23 -37.10
N ASP A 2 -13.55 -24.07 -36.51
CA ASP A 2 -13.69 -23.42 -35.21
C ASP A 2 -13.21 -24.38 -34.11
N ARG A 3 -11.98 -24.15 -33.65
CA ARG A 3 -11.33 -24.97 -32.61
C ARG A 3 -11.78 -24.56 -31.21
N ILE A 4 -12.38 -23.38 -31.03
CA ILE A 4 -12.79 -22.86 -29.72
C ILE A 4 -14.15 -23.47 -29.34
N SER A 5 -15.07 -23.63 -30.29
CA SER A 5 -16.34 -24.33 -30.07
C SER A 5 -16.19 -25.82 -29.75
N GLN A 6 -15.00 -26.41 -29.92
CA GLN A 6 -14.71 -27.79 -29.51
C GLN A 6 -14.30 -27.92 -28.04
N LEU A 7 -14.02 -26.81 -27.35
CA LEU A 7 -13.64 -26.83 -25.93
C LEU A 7 -14.84 -27.25 -25.06
N PRO A 8 -14.61 -27.91 -23.91
CA PRO A 8 -15.63 -28.12 -22.87
C PRO A 8 -16.16 -26.79 -22.31
N ASP A 9 -17.41 -26.78 -21.85
CA ASP A 9 -18.06 -25.57 -21.31
C ASP A 9 -17.24 -24.93 -20.18
N GLU A 10 -16.62 -25.73 -19.31
CA GLU A 10 -15.80 -25.23 -18.21
C GLU A 10 -14.61 -24.37 -18.70
N LEU A 11 -13.97 -24.77 -19.79
CA LEU A 11 -12.87 -23.99 -20.38
C LEU A 11 -13.38 -22.72 -21.05
N ILE A 12 -14.54 -22.80 -21.71
CA ILE A 12 -15.18 -21.62 -22.32
C ILE A 12 -15.56 -20.62 -21.22
N LEU A 13 -16.19 -21.06 -20.13
CA LEU A 13 -16.54 -20.21 -18.98
C LEU A 13 -15.31 -19.56 -18.35
N ARG A 14 -14.17 -20.27 -18.30
CA ARG A 14 -12.91 -19.71 -17.81
C ARG A 14 -12.34 -18.64 -18.75
N ILE A 15 -12.48 -18.84 -20.07
CA ILE A 15 -12.11 -17.82 -21.06
C ILE A 15 -13.02 -16.59 -20.90
N LEU A 16 -14.35 -16.78 -20.87
CA LEU A 16 -15.33 -15.71 -20.71
C LEU A 16 -15.16 -14.95 -19.38
N SER A 17 -14.74 -15.62 -18.30
CA SER A 17 -14.44 -14.99 -17.00
C SER A 17 -13.25 -14.01 -17.04
N SER A 18 -12.49 -14.00 -18.14
CA SER A 18 -11.37 -13.08 -18.35
C SER A 18 -11.78 -11.83 -19.14
N LEU A 19 -13.02 -11.79 -19.66
CA LEU A 19 -13.59 -10.69 -20.44
C LEU A 19 -14.43 -9.76 -19.55
N SER A 20 -14.82 -8.60 -20.07
CA SER A 20 -15.92 -7.82 -19.48
C SER A 20 -17.25 -8.58 -19.65
N THR A 21 -18.26 -8.22 -18.85
CA THR A 21 -19.58 -8.83 -19.02
C THR A 21 -20.17 -8.50 -20.40
N VAL A 22 -19.85 -7.33 -20.97
CA VAL A 22 -20.33 -6.91 -22.30
C VAL A 22 -19.75 -7.80 -23.37
N ASP A 23 -18.42 -7.93 -23.39
CA ASP A 23 -17.72 -8.81 -24.33
C ASP A 23 -18.20 -10.26 -24.20
N ALA A 24 -18.41 -10.73 -22.96
CA ALA A 24 -18.92 -12.08 -22.71
C ALA A 24 -20.33 -12.26 -23.27
N VAL A 25 -21.21 -11.26 -23.15
CA VAL A 25 -22.56 -11.28 -23.75
C VAL A 25 -22.46 -11.28 -25.27
N ASP A 26 -21.60 -10.46 -25.88
CA ASP A 26 -21.45 -10.36 -27.34
C ASP A 26 -21.01 -11.67 -27.98
N THR A 27 -20.30 -12.52 -27.22
CA THR A 27 -19.97 -13.87 -27.68
C THR A 27 -21.20 -14.76 -27.96
N MET A 28 -22.39 -14.37 -27.51
CA MET A 28 -23.65 -15.04 -27.86
C MET A 28 -23.90 -15.11 -29.37
N LEU A 29 -23.33 -14.17 -30.14
CA LEU A 29 -23.45 -14.10 -31.58
C LEU A 29 -22.58 -15.14 -32.30
N LEU A 30 -21.61 -15.74 -31.61
CA LEU A 30 -20.67 -16.71 -32.20
C LEU A 30 -21.31 -18.07 -32.48
N SER A 31 -22.22 -18.53 -31.61
CA SER A 31 -23.02 -19.75 -31.85
C SER A 31 -24.18 -19.92 -30.85
N LYS A 32 -25.13 -20.80 -31.19
CA LYS A 32 -26.24 -21.19 -30.30
C LYS A 32 -25.79 -21.73 -28.94
N ARG A 33 -24.61 -22.35 -28.85
CA ARG A 33 -24.05 -22.85 -27.59
C ARG A 33 -23.62 -21.70 -26.69
N TRP A 34 -22.93 -20.72 -27.25
CA TRP A 34 -22.40 -19.57 -26.50
C TRP A 34 -23.50 -18.61 -26.05
N GLN A 35 -24.66 -18.63 -26.73
CA GLN A 35 -25.85 -17.88 -26.36
C GLN A 35 -26.26 -18.04 -24.88
N PHE A 36 -26.03 -19.22 -24.29
CA PHE A 36 -26.39 -19.51 -22.91
C PHE A 36 -25.19 -19.60 -21.98
N LEU A 37 -23.97 -19.75 -22.50
CA LEU A 37 -22.78 -19.92 -21.64
C LEU A 37 -22.44 -18.64 -20.87
N TRP A 38 -22.67 -17.47 -21.45
CA TRP A 38 -22.37 -16.22 -20.77
C TRP A 38 -23.19 -16.04 -19.47
N THR A 39 -24.42 -16.58 -19.39
CA THR A 39 -25.26 -16.49 -18.18
C THR A 39 -24.73 -17.32 -17.02
N MET A 40 -23.80 -18.24 -17.29
CA MET A 40 -23.16 -19.11 -16.31
C MET A 40 -21.77 -18.62 -15.89
N VAL A 41 -21.32 -17.46 -16.38
CA VAL A 41 -19.99 -16.93 -16.10
C VAL A 41 -19.88 -16.48 -14.63
N PRO A 42 -18.97 -17.07 -13.84
CA PRO A 42 -18.91 -16.83 -12.40
C PRO A 42 -18.38 -15.45 -12.00
N LYS A 43 -17.75 -14.71 -12.91
CA LYS A 43 -17.18 -13.38 -12.68
C LYS A 43 -17.84 -12.38 -13.62
N LEU A 44 -18.52 -11.40 -13.03
CA LEU A 44 -19.17 -10.31 -13.76
C LEU A 44 -18.38 -9.03 -13.57
N VAL A 45 -17.98 -8.38 -14.66
CA VAL A 45 -17.24 -7.11 -14.65
C VAL A 45 -18.01 -6.11 -15.48
N HIS A 46 -18.44 -5.04 -14.81
CA HIS A 46 -19.18 -3.95 -15.42
C HIS A 46 -18.36 -2.66 -15.31
N ASP A 47 -18.03 -2.07 -16.45
CA ASP A 47 -17.25 -0.84 -16.55
C ASP A 47 -18.03 0.21 -17.34
N HIS A 48 -18.39 1.32 -16.68
CA HIS A 48 -19.11 2.42 -17.34
C HIS A 48 -18.34 3.02 -18.52
N THR A 49 -17.00 2.94 -18.51
CA THR A 49 -16.16 3.45 -19.61
C THR A 49 -16.35 2.68 -20.92
N GLU A 50 -16.98 1.50 -20.90
CA GLU A 50 -17.36 0.73 -22.11
C GLU A 50 -18.60 1.32 -22.82
N TYR A 51 -19.25 2.33 -22.23
CA TYR A 51 -20.50 2.92 -22.72
C TYR A 51 -20.35 4.38 -23.15
N ASP A 52 -19.14 4.86 -23.42
CA ASP A 52 -18.87 6.27 -23.74
C ASP A 52 -19.53 7.24 -22.73
N ASP A 53 -19.52 6.85 -21.45
CA ASP A 53 -20.16 7.56 -20.33
C ASP A 53 -21.71 7.70 -20.41
N ASP A 54 -22.39 6.85 -21.21
CA ASP A 54 -23.86 6.70 -21.20
C ASP A 54 -24.32 5.89 -19.96
N GLU A 55 -24.46 6.60 -18.84
CA GLU A 55 -24.88 6.03 -17.54
C GLU A 55 -26.25 5.29 -17.60
N PRO A 56 -27.28 5.78 -18.31
CA PRO A 56 -28.52 5.04 -18.51
C PRO A 56 -28.37 3.73 -19.29
N ALA A 57 -27.52 3.69 -20.33
CA ALA A 57 -27.24 2.46 -21.07
C ALA A 57 -26.47 1.46 -20.20
N PHE A 58 -25.46 1.92 -19.48
CA PHE A 58 -24.71 1.12 -18.52
C PHE A 58 -25.62 0.49 -17.46
N SER A 59 -26.47 1.31 -16.81
CA SER A 59 -27.38 0.85 -15.76
C SER A 59 -28.32 -0.25 -16.26
N ARG A 60 -28.93 -0.05 -17.43
CA ARG A 60 -29.80 -1.05 -18.07
C ARG A 60 -29.06 -2.34 -18.39
N SER A 61 -27.80 -2.24 -18.82
CA SER A 61 -26.97 -3.40 -19.11
C SER A 61 -26.64 -4.21 -17.86
N VAL A 62 -26.24 -3.55 -16.77
CA VAL A 62 -25.99 -4.19 -15.45
C VAL A 62 -27.25 -4.86 -14.93
N GLU A 63 -28.39 -4.19 -14.98
CA GLU A 63 -29.66 -4.78 -14.52
C GLU A 63 -30.04 -6.02 -15.34
N ARG A 64 -29.92 -5.92 -16.67
CA ARG A 64 -30.24 -7.02 -17.58
C ARG A 64 -29.28 -8.20 -17.39
N SER A 65 -27.99 -7.97 -17.24
CA SER A 65 -27.01 -9.03 -17.01
C SER A 65 -27.30 -9.78 -15.71
N LEU A 66 -27.56 -9.06 -14.61
CA LEU A 66 -27.84 -9.65 -13.30
C LEU A 66 -29.18 -10.40 -13.26
N LEU A 67 -30.16 -9.93 -14.04
CA LEU A 67 -31.45 -10.59 -14.20
C LEU A 67 -31.33 -11.91 -14.99
N LEU A 68 -30.57 -11.90 -16.09
CA LEU A 68 -30.40 -13.04 -16.99
C LEU A 68 -29.33 -14.03 -16.54
N HIS A 69 -28.47 -13.66 -15.61
CA HIS A 69 -27.46 -14.56 -15.07
C HIS A 69 -28.15 -15.79 -14.45
N ASP A 70 -27.69 -16.99 -14.74
CA ASP A 70 -28.31 -18.26 -14.29
C ASP A 70 -27.43 -19.01 -13.30
N ALA A 71 -26.14 -18.65 -13.18
CA ALA A 71 -25.24 -19.38 -12.31
C ALA A 71 -25.73 -19.32 -10.83
N PRO A 72 -25.65 -20.45 -10.11
CA PRO A 72 -26.18 -20.57 -8.73
C PRO A 72 -25.43 -19.66 -7.75
N THR A 73 -24.17 -19.33 -8.07
CA THR A 73 -23.34 -18.43 -7.27
C THR A 73 -22.62 -17.44 -8.16
N ILE A 74 -22.52 -16.19 -7.74
CA ILE A 74 -21.60 -15.21 -8.33
C ILE A 74 -20.29 -15.33 -7.56
N LYS A 75 -19.17 -15.68 -8.20
CA LYS A 75 -17.87 -15.70 -7.51
C LYS A 75 -17.35 -14.28 -7.32
N ALA A 76 -17.40 -13.46 -8.36
CA ALA A 76 -16.92 -12.09 -8.33
C ALA A 76 -17.88 -11.14 -9.05
N LEU A 77 -18.16 -9.99 -8.43
CA LEU A 77 -18.90 -8.88 -9.03
C LEU A 77 -18.06 -7.62 -8.93
N HIS A 78 -17.64 -7.08 -10.08
CA HIS A 78 -16.88 -5.85 -10.18
C HIS A 78 -17.75 -4.79 -10.84
N LEU A 79 -17.97 -3.68 -10.13
CA LEU A 79 -18.76 -2.54 -10.57
C LEU A 79 -17.85 -1.31 -10.60
N LYS A 80 -17.49 -0.86 -11.80
CA LYS A 80 -16.81 0.43 -12.02
C LYS A 80 -17.82 1.41 -12.56
N LEU A 81 -18.20 2.32 -11.68
CA LEU A 81 -19.36 3.18 -11.77
C LEU A 81 -18.94 4.58 -12.14
N GLY A 82 -19.71 5.26 -12.97
CA GLY A 82 -19.54 6.69 -13.18
C GLY A 82 -20.05 7.53 -12.01
N PRO A 83 -19.91 8.86 -12.09
CA PRO A 83 -20.15 9.77 -10.96
C PRO A 83 -21.64 9.98 -10.61
N ASP A 84 -22.57 9.60 -11.50
CA ASP A 84 -23.97 10.00 -11.41
C ASP A 84 -24.92 8.89 -10.90
N HIS A 85 -24.38 7.75 -10.45
CA HIS A 85 -25.18 6.67 -9.87
C HIS A 85 -25.59 6.94 -8.42
N SER A 86 -26.85 6.64 -8.11
CA SER A 86 -27.40 6.81 -6.77
C SER A 86 -27.19 5.58 -5.87
N SER A 87 -27.36 5.78 -4.56
CA SER A 87 -27.39 4.68 -3.59
C SER A 87 -28.45 3.61 -3.91
N LYS A 88 -29.56 4.03 -4.56
CA LYS A 88 -30.66 3.13 -4.93
C LYS A 88 -30.24 2.18 -6.04
N ASP A 89 -29.53 2.68 -7.05
CA ASP A 89 -29.06 1.89 -8.19
C ASP A 89 -28.08 0.81 -7.73
N ILE A 90 -27.09 1.22 -6.92
CA ILE A 90 -26.15 0.29 -6.28
C ILE A 90 -26.92 -0.72 -5.41
N GLY A 91 -27.92 -0.27 -4.67
CA GLY A 91 -28.80 -1.14 -3.87
C GLY A 91 -29.52 -2.21 -4.70
N LEU A 92 -29.94 -1.91 -5.92
CA LEU A 92 -30.56 -2.88 -6.83
C LEU A 92 -29.55 -3.92 -7.30
N TRP A 93 -28.31 -3.52 -7.62
CA TRP A 93 -27.27 -4.42 -8.11
C TRP A 93 -26.66 -5.32 -7.02
N ILE A 94 -26.65 -4.86 -5.76
CA ILE A 94 -26.17 -5.66 -4.63
C ILE A 94 -27.15 -6.78 -4.23
N ARG A 95 -28.45 -6.62 -4.47
CA ARG A 95 -29.46 -7.64 -4.12
C ARG A 95 -29.21 -9.00 -4.81
N PRO A 96 -28.95 -9.07 -6.13
CA PRO A 96 -28.52 -10.32 -6.77
C PRO A 96 -27.22 -10.89 -6.19
N ALA A 97 -26.23 -10.04 -5.91
CA ALA A 97 -24.94 -10.46 -5.35
C ALA A 97 -25.11 -11.13 -3.97
N GLU A 98 -25.94 -10.55 -3.12
CA GLU A 98 -26.32 -11.11 -1.83
C GLU A 98 -27.01 -12.48 -1.99
N ARG A 99 -28.07 -12.55 -2.79
CA ARG A 99 -28.85 -13.78 -3.01
C ARG A 99 -28.00 -14.93 -3.56
N ARG A 100 -27.00 -14.61 -4.38
CA ARG A 100 -26.08 -15.57 -5.00
C ARG A 100 -24.75 -15.71 -4.25
N CYS A 101 -24.71 -15.26 -3.00
CA CYS A 101 -23.61 -15.52 -2.08
C CYS A 101 -22.24 -15.07 -2.63
N VAL A 102 -22.16 -13.84 -3.13
CA VAL A 102 -20.94 -13.27 -3.71
C VAL A 102 -19.73 -13.44 -2.80
N ARG A 103 -18.58 -13.84 -3.37
CA ARG A 103 -17.32 -14.02 -2.64
C ARG A 103 -16.37 -12.84 -2.79
N GLU A 104 -16.38 -12.19 -3.95
CA GLU A 104 -15.56 -11.01 -4.23
C GLU A 104 -16.44 -9.88 -4.75
N LEU A 105 -16.40 -8.74 -4.07
CA LEU A 105 -17.14 -7.54 -4.47
C LEU A 105 -16.16 -6.38 -4.59
N VAL A 106 -16.14 -5.77 -5.77
CA VAL A 106 -15.38 -4.55 -6.05
C VAL A 106 -16.35 -3.48 -6.49
N ILE A 107 -16.36 -2.33 -5.81
CA ILE A 107 -17.13 -1.15 -6.20
C ILE A 107 -16.15 0.02 -6.29
N GLU A 108 -15.93 0.49 -7.51
CA GLU A 108 -15.10 1.64 -7.80
C GLU A 108 -15.97 2.72 -8.42
N ILE A 109 -16.12 3.85 -7.74
CA ILE A 109 -16.86 5.01 -8.26
C ILE A 109 -15.83 5.99 -8.82
N ASP A 110 -16.03 6.42 -10.06
CA ASP A 110 -15.20 7.46 -10.65
C ASP A 110 -15.45 8.79 -9.94
N SER A 111 -14.36 9.50 -9.66
CA SER A 111 -14.36 10.74 -8.89
C SER A 111 -13.79 11.84 -9.78
N SER A 112 -14.62 12.33 -10.70
CA SER A 112 -14.26 13.42 -11.62
C SER A 112 -14.18 14.80 -10.96
N SER A 113 -14.63 14.95 -9.70
CA SER A 113 -14.43 16.19 -8.94
C SER A 113 -14.32 15.97 -7.43
N ASP A 114 -13.44 16.75 -6.78
CA ASP A 114 -13.24 16.75 -5.32
C ASP A 114 -14.41 17.41 -4.53
N ASN A 115 -15.39 17.99 -5.22
CA ASN A 115 -16.46 18.82 -4.62
C ASN A 115 -17.86 18.18 -4.60
N LYS A 116 -18.09 17.02 -5.26
CA LYS A 116 -19.38 16.32 -5.17
C LYS A 116 -19.49 15.51 -3.86
N SER A 117 -20.68 15.44 -3.29
CA SER A 117 -20.98 14.55 -2.17
C SER A 117 -20.79 13.09 -2.59
N ARG A 118 -20.10 12.29 -1.78
CA ARG A 118 -19.89 10.87 -2.08
C ARG A 118 -21.19 10.10 -2.02
N VAL A 119 -21.36 9.17 -2.97
CA VAL A 119 -22.49 8.26 -3.01
C VAL A 119 -22.46 7.36 -1.78
N ALA A 120 -23.58 7.32 -1.05
CA ALA A 120 -23.75 6.43 0.09
C ALA A 120 -23.95 4.98 -0.39
N LEU A 121 -23.10 4.06 0.06
CA LEU A 121 -23.29 2.64 -0.22
C LEU A 121 -24.49 2.09 0.56
N PRO A 122 -25.28 1.18 -0.03
CA PRO A 122 -26.44 0.61 0.61
C PRO A 122 -26.03 -0.24 1.82
N LYS A 123 -26.75 -0.08 2.94
CA LYS A 123 -26.52 -0.82 4.19
C LYS A 123 -26.55 -2.34 4.03
N SER A 124 -27.34 -2.84 3.07
CA SER A 124 -27.43 -4.27 2.74
C SER A 124 -26.09 -4.88 2.37
N LEU A 125 -25.14 -4.09 1.85
CA LEU A 125 -23.80 -4.55 1.51
C LEU A 125 -23.08 -5.12 2.73
N TYR A 126 -23.07 -4.41 3.85
CA TYR A 126 -22.31 -4.79 5.06
C TYR A 126 -23.13 -5.48 6.15
N THR A 127 -24.43 -5.63 5.94
CA THR A 127 -25.35 -6.34 6.85
C THR A 127 -25.81 -7.69 6.30
N ARG A 128 -25.83 -7.87 4.97
CA ARG A 128 -26.41 -9.05 4.31
C ARG A 128 -25.42 -9.86 3.46
N CYS A 129 -24.36 -9.25 2.89
CA CYS A 129 -23.38 -9.98 2.07
C CYS A 129 -22.36 -10.78 2.90
N LYS A 130 -22.85 -11.74 3.70
CA LYS A 130 -22.05 -12.47 4.70
C LYS A 130 -20.99 -13.42 4.12
N MET A 131 -21.11 -13.79 2.86
CA MET A 131 -20.21 -14.76 2.20
C MET A 131 -18.97 -14.12 1.56
N LEU A 132 -18.81 -12.80 1.69
CA LEU A 132 -17.67 -12.09 1.13
C LEU A 132 -16.34 -12.56 1.74
N VAL A 133 -15.37 -12.80 0.88
CA VAL A 133 -13.96 -13.11 1.16
C VAL A 133 -13.08 -11.91 0.82
N THR A 134 -13.43 -11.17 -0.24
CA THR A 134 -12.76 -9.96 -0.69
C THR A 134 -13.76 -8.83 -0.89
N LEU A 135 -13.48 -7.67 -0.30
CA LEU A 135 -14.26 -6.45 -0.47
C LEU A 135 -13.33 -5.28 -0.80
N GLU A 136 -13.50 -4.69 -1.97
CA GLU A 136 -12.80 -3.46 -2.35
C GLU A 136 -13.80 -2.34 -2.66
N LEU A 137 -13.66 -1.21 -1.96
CA LEU A 137 -14.53 -0.06 -2.10
C LEU A 137 -13.67 1.18 -2.40
N SER A 138 -14.07 1.96 -3.40
CA SER A 138 -13.38 3.20 -3.78
C SER A 138 -14.33 4.38 -3.99
N HIS A 139 -13.95 5.54 -3.45
CA HIS A 139 -14.60 6.85 -3.63
C HIS A 139 -16.08 6.92 -3.21
N ALA A 140 -16.51 6.12 -2.22
CA ALA A 140 -17.89 6.10 -1.73
C ALA A 140 -18.00 6.54 -0.26
N ALA A 141 -19.22 6.73 0.23
CA ALA A 141 -19.53 6.99 1.63
C ALA A 141 -20.18 5.76 2.27
N LEU A 142 -19.80 5.47 3.51
CA LEU A 142 -20.51 4.51 4.36
C LEU A 142 -21.52 5.29 5.22
N THR A 143 -22.63 4.66 5.57
CA THR A 143 -23.67 5.27 6.42
C THR A 143 -23.83 4.48 7.70
N ASP A 144 -24.02 5.18 8.80
CA ASP A 144 -24.20 4.52 10.09
C ASP A 144 -25.65 4.09 10.29
N ASP A 145 -25.80 2.95 10.95
CA ASP A 145 -27.04 2.48 11.53
C ASP A 145 -26.69 1.63 12.75
N VAL A 146 -26.77 2.23 13.93
CA VAL A 146 -26.43 1.54 15.18
C VAL A 146 -27.31 0.31 15.40
N SER A 147 -28.50 0.27 14.80
CA SER A 147 -29.44 -0.84 14.94
C SER A 147 -29.09 -2.07 14.11
N SER A 148 -28.15 -1.99 13.16
CA SER A 148 -27.80 -3.12 12.28
C SER A 148 -26.33 -3.51 12.41
N PRO A 149 -26.01 -4.71 12.96
CA PRO A 149 -24.62 -5.12 13.14
C PRO A 149 -23.95 -5.38 11.78
N ILE A 150 -22.75 -4.81 11.63
CA ILE A 150 -21.88 -5.09 10.49
C ILE A 150 -21.34 -6.51 10.63
N SER A 151 -21.42 -7.33 9.58
CA SER A 151 -21.03 -8.74 9.69
C SER A 151 -20.41 -9.28 8.40
N PHE A 152 -19.14 -9.64 8.51
CA PHE A 152 -18.31 -10.21 7.45
C PHE A 152 -17.51 -11.41 7.96
N PRO A 153 -18.18 -12.55 8.26
CA PRO A 153 -17.58 -13.67 8.96
C PRO A 153 -16.46 -14.39 8.19
N TYR A 154 -16.39 -14.24 6.87
CA TYR A 154 -15.41 -14.91 6.01
C TYR A 154 -14.45 -13.95 5.30
N LEU A 155 -14.52 -12.64 5.61
CA LEU A 155 -13.77 -11.62 4.88
C LEU A 155 -12.30 -11.66 5.26
N LYS A 156 -11.45 -11.98 4.28
CA LYS A 156 -10.00 -12.07 4.42
C LYS A 156 -9.28 -10.83 3.91
N LYS A 157 -9.84 -10.14 2.91
CA LYS A 157 -9.26 -8.95 2.29
C LYS A 157 -10.25 -7.80 2.28
N LEU A 158 -9.85 -6.67 2.86
CA LEU A 158 -10.63 -5.43 2.88
C LEU A 158 -9.77 -4.29 2.33
N SER A 159 -10.23 -3.66 1.25
CA SER A 159 -9.59 -2.48 0.66
C SER A 159 -10.55 -1.30 0.65
N LEU A 160 -10.19 -0.23 1.36
CA LEU A 160 -10.97 1.00 1.50
C LEU A 160 -10.16 2.17 0.92
N LYS A 161 -10.54 2.63 -0.27
CA LYS A 161 -9.86 3.70 -1.00
C LYS A 161 -10.74 4.95 -1.01
N TYR A 162 -10.27 6.04 -0.43
CA TYR A 162 -10.94 7.35 -0.46
C TYR A 162 -12.40 7.31 0.03
N MET A 163 -12.62 6.50 1.07
CA MET A 163 -13.93 6.24 1.66
C MET A 163 -14.26 7.27 2.73
N LYS A 164 -15.46 7.86 2.68
CA LYS A 164 -15.96 8.71 3.76
C LYS A 164 -16.64 7.85 4.83
N PHE A 165 -16.13 7.91 6.05
CA PHE A 165 -16.67 7.20 7.20
C PHE A 165 -17.63 8.10 8.00
N PRO A 166 -18.70 7.54 8.61
CA PRO A 166 -19.58 8.30 9.50
C PRO A 166 -18.86 8.80 10.77
N SER A 167 -18.03 7.94 11.37
CA SER A 167 -17.32 8.18 12.63
C SER A 167 -16.17 7.19 12.80
N GLY A 168 -15.30 7.42 13.80
CA GLY A 168 -14.27 6.43 14.17
C GLY A 168 -14.85 5.16 14.78
N GLU A 169 -15.90 5.28 15.60
CA GLU A 169 -16.62 4.14 16.18
C GLU A 169 -17.22 3.22 15.11
N PHE A 170 -17.65 3.78 13.97
CA PHE A 170 -18.10 2.98 12.85
C PHE A 170 -16.97 2.12 12.28
N VAL A 171 -15.73 2.64 12.21
CA VAL A 171 -14.58 1.88 11.75
C VAL A 171 -14.26 0.73 12.71
N ASP A 172 -14.33 0.97 14.02
CA ASP A 172 -14.14 -0.09 15.03
C ASP A 172 -15.20 -1.18 14.90
N ARG A 173 -16.48 -0.82 14.67
CA ARG A 173 -17.55 -1.78 14.38
C ARG A 173 -17.34 -2.53 13.06
N LEU A 174 -16.86 -1.85 12.02
CA LEU A 174 -16.57 -2.47 10.72
C LEU A 174 -15.45 -3.51 10.87
N LEU A 175 -14.35 -3.16 11.56
CA LEU A 175 -13.21 -4.04 11.76
C LEU A 175 -13.56 -5.21 12.69
N SER A 176 -14.28 -4.98 13.78
CA SER A 176 -14.74 -6.06 14.67
C SER A 176 -15.74 -7.00 13.99
N GLY A 177 -16.49 -6.54 12.98
CA GLY A 177 -17.32 -7.37 12.12
C GLY A 177 -16.57 -8.30 11.17
N CYS A 178 -15.23 -8.19 11.08
CA CYS A 178 -14.36 -8.96 10.18
C CYS A 178 -13.37 -9.85 10.97
N PRO A 179 -13.82 -10.90 11.68
CA PRO A 179 -13.00 -11.65 12.63
C PRO A 179 -11.82 -12.42 12.01
N VAL A 180 -11.89 -12.73 10.72
CA VAL A 180 -10.86 -13.52 9.99
C VAL A 180 -10.05 -12.68 9.00
N LEU A 181 -10.03 -11.35 9.17
CA LEU A 181 -9.35 -10.45 8.24
C LEU A 181 -7.82 -10.65 8.28
N GLU A 182 -7.23 -10.93 7.11
CA GLU A 182 -5.80 -11.18 6.95
C GLU A 182 -5.07 -10.02 6.24
N ASP A 183 -5.76 -9.27 5.36
CA ASP A 183 -5.21 -8.16 4.56
C ASP A 183 -6.12 -6.93 4.61
N LEU A 184 -5.60 -5.84 5.17
CA LEU A 184 -6.27 -4.54 5.26
C LEU A 184 -5.50 -3.48 4.48
N PHE A 185 -6.16 -2.86 3.52
CA PHE A 185 -5.67 -1.71 2.78
C PHE A 185 -6.59 -0.51 3.02
N VAL A 186 -6.03 0.60 3.51
CA VAL A 186 -6.76 1.85 3.71
C VAL A 186 -5.99 2.99 3.06
N LYS A 187 -6.65 3.71 2.16
CA LYS A 187 -6.13 4.94 1.55
C LYS A 187 -7.09 6.08 1.81
N GLN A 188 -6.65 7.14 2.49
CA GLN A 188 -7.50 8.27 2.89
C GLN A 188 -7.09 9.57 2.19
N ARG A 189 -8.09 10.39 1.84
CA ARG A 189 -7.96 11.81 1.46
C ARG A 189 -8.33 12.69 2.67
N ARG A 190 -7.91 13.95 2.67
CA ARG A 190 -8.17 14.92 3.75
C ARG A 190 -9.64 14.97 4.19
N ASN A 191 -10.56 15.15 3.24
CA ASN A 191 -12.00 15.34 3.52
C ASN A 191 -12.72 14.06 3.99
N ASP A 192 -12.00 12.93 4.07
CA ASP A 192 -12.53 11.60 4.41
C ASP A 192 -11.97 11.04 5.71
N LYS A 193 -11.05 11.76 6.33
CA LYS A 193 -10.30 11.24 7.46
C LYS A 193 -11.21 11.14 8.67
N VAL A 194 -11.16 9.97 9.28
CA VAL A 194 -11.40 9.86 10.71
C VAL A 194 -10.17 10.45 11.41
N PRO A 195 -10.32 11.25 12.48
CA PRO A 195 -9.18 11.79 13.23
C PRO A 195 -8.19 10.69 13.66
N ILE A 196 -8.69 9.58 14.19
CA ILE A 196 -7.84 8.46 14.61
C ILE A 196 -8.37 7.18 13.99
N LEU A 197 -7.51 6.49 13.23
CA LEU A 197 -7.78 5.15 12.73
C LEU A 197 -7.06 4.13 13.62
N SER A 198 -7.85 3.41 14.42
CA SER A 198 -7.38 2.35 15.32
C SER A 198 -7.55 0.98 14.64
N VAL A 199 -6.45 0.26 14.46
CA VAL A 199 -6.40 -1.09 13.90
C VAL A 199 -5.96 -2.04 15.00
N ARG A 200 -6.91 -2.72 15.64
CA ARG A 200 -6.68 -3.69 16.71
C ARG A 200 -7.14 -5.07 16.27
N MET A 201 -6.23 -5.88 15.73
CA MET A 201 -6.58 -7.16 15.08
C MET A 201 -5.51 -8.24 15.27
N LEU A 202 -5.86 -9.32 15.96
CA LEU A 202 -4.91 -10.40 16.30
C LEU A 202 -4.49 -11.29 15.12
N HIS A 203 -5.30 -11.36 14.05
CA HIS A 203 -5.10 -12.24 12.90
C HIS A 203 -4.60 -11.53 11.64
N LEU A 204 -4.46 -10.20 11.69
CA LEU A 204 -4.07 -9.41 10.54
C LEU A 204 -2.60 -9.70 10.16
N LYS A 205 -2.36 -10.10 8.90
CA LYS A 205 -1.01 -10.41 8.37
C LYS A 205 -0.43 -9.26 7.56
N ARG A 206 -1.29 -8.50 6.87
CA ARG A 206 -0.88 -7.40 6.01
C ARG A 206 -1.70 -6.15 6.29
N LEU A 207 -0.99 -5.03 6.47
CA LEU A 207 -1.58 -3.72 6.71
C LEU A 207 -0.93 -2.69 5.79
N VAL A 208 -1.75 -1.97 5.05
CA VAL A 208 -1.33 -0.84 4.23
C VAL A 208 -2.16 0.39 4.57
N LEU A 209 -1.51 1.44 5.04
CA LEU A 209 -2.12 2.71 5.41
C LEU A 209 -1.48 3.82 4.58
N ARG A 210 -2.29 4.49 3.75
CA ARG A 210 -1.81 5.57 2.88
C ARG A 210 -2.66 6.81 3.05
N THR A 211 -2.03 7.96 3.23
CA THR A 211 -2.68 9.26 3.19
C THR A 211 -2.11 10.08 2.03
N SER A 212 -2.96 10.90 1.41
CA SER A 212 -2.52 11.84 0.38
C SER A 212 -2.85 13.27 0.81
N GLU A 213 -1.85 14.16 0.89
CA GLU A 213 -2.04 15.59 1.10
C GLU A 213 -1.39 16.44 0.00
N LYS A 214 -1.92 17.65 -0.18
CA LYS A 214 -1.28 18.72 -0.97
C LYS A 214 -1.25 20.09 -0.26
N ARG A 215 -1.88 20.32 0.91
CA ARG A 215 -1.91 21.65 1.59
C ARG A 215 -2.04 21.60 3.12
N ASP A 216 -1.55 22.66 3.76
CA ASP A 216 -1.17 22.82 5.18
C ASP A 216 -2.29 23.29 6.13
N GLU A 217 -3.16 22.40 6.63
CA GLU A 217 -4.06 22.77 7.74
C GLU A 217 -4.13 21.72 8.86
N ASP A 218 -4.43 22.23 10.07
CA ASP A 218 -4.11 21.74 11.40
C ASP A 218 -5.15 20.80 12.04
N GLU A 219 -5.40 19.63 11.47
CA GLU A 219 -6.12 18.58 12.19
C GLU A 219 -5.17 17.41 12.54
N ALA A 220 -5.03 17.16 13.84
CA ALA A 220 -4.28 16.03 14.38
C ALA A 220 -4.98 14.72 13.96
N SER A 221 -4.47 14.12 12.88
CA SER A 221 -4.86 12.79 12.44
C SER A 221 -3.90 11.75 13.02
N GLY A 222 -4.24 10.46 13.05
CA GLY A 222 -3.28 9.47 13.51
C GLY A 222 -3.67 8.02 13.31
N PHE A 223 -2.66 7.16 13.42
CA PHE A 223 -2.81 5.71 13.36
C PHE A 223 -2.44 5.10 14.71
N VAL A 224 -3.28 4.18 15.18
CA VAL A 224 -2.97 3.30 16.32
C VAL A 224 -3.04 1.87 15.81
N ILE A 225 -1.92 1.15 15.88
CA ILE A 225 -1.78 -0.18 15.29
C ILE A 225 -1.41 -1.17 16.40
N ASP A 226 -2.25 -2.17 16.57
CA ASP A 226 -2.09 -3.26 17.53
C ASP A 226 -2.50 -4.57 16.83
N ALA A 227 -1.52 -5.19 16.17
CA ALA A 227 -1.74 -6.35 15.32
C ALA A 227 -0.57 -7.35 15.47
N PRO A 228 -0.51 -8.12 16.56
CA PRO A 228 0.67 -8.93 16.90
C PRO A 228 1.03 -10.02 15.86
N SER A 229 0.09 -10.40 14.99
CA SER A 229 0.36 -11.36 13.89
C SER A 229 0.82 -10.71 12.58
N LEU A 230 1.06 -9.40 12.56
CA LEU A 230 1.38 -8.67 11.33
C LEU A 230 2.76 -9.08 10.78
N GLU A 231 2.78 -9.47 9.50
CA GLU A 231 4.00 -9.88 8.78
C GLU A 231 4.50 -8.77 7.84
N SER A 232 3.57 -7.96 7.31
CA SER A 232 3.86 -6.89 6.36
C SER A 232 3.16 -5.59 6.74
N LEU A 233 3.94 -4.53 6.92
CA LEU A 233 3.46 -3.18 7.23
C LEU A 233 3.89 -2.18 6.13
N ASP A 234 2.96 -1.42 5.58
CA ASP A 234 3.24 -0.31 4.65
C ASP A 234 2.47 0.94 5.10
N ILE A 235 3.19 1.90 5.66
CA ILE A 235 2.67 3.20 6.07
C ILE A 235 3.28 4.27 5.17
N VAL A 236 2.42 5.00 4.47
CA VAL A 236 2.78 6.23 3.76
C VAL A 236 1.87 7.33 4.30
N ASN A 237 2.39 8.11 5.25
CA ASN A 237 1.66 9.17 5.90
C ASN A 237 2.25 10.55 5.55
N ASP A 238 1.49 11.33 4.78
CA ASP A 238 1.85 12.71 4.44
C ASP A 238 1.29 13.76 5.42
N CYS A 239 0.58 13.32 6.46
CA CYS A 239 -0.17 14.21 7.35
C CYS A 239 0.67 14.68 8.55
N LYS A 240 0.25 15.78 9.19
CA LYS A 240 0.74 16.26 10.52
C LYS A 240 0.47 15.30 11.69
N GLY A 241 -0.02 14.11 11.39
CA GLY A 241 -0.53 13.17 12.37
C GLY A 241 0.52 12.33 13.11
N PHE A 242 0.08 11.65 14.16
CA PHE A 242 0.90 10.68 14.89
C PHE A 242 0.72 9.25 14.36
N CYS A 243 1.68 8.38 14.64
CA CYS A 243 1.53 6.94 14.41
C CYS A 243 2.10 6.19 15.60
N VAL A 244 1.25 5.41 16.27
CA VAL A 244 1.60 4.55 17.41
C VAL A 244 1.45 3.10 16.97
N ILE A 245 2.51 2.33 17.15
CA ILE A 245 2.53 0.89 16.91
C ILE A 245 2.81 0.22 18.24
N ALA A 246 1.95 -0.72 18.65
CA ALA A 246 2.14 -1.50 19.86
C ALA A 246 3.51 -2.20 19.86
N ASN A 247 4.08 -2.43 21.04
CA ASN A 247 5.45 -2.95 21.16
C ASN A 247 5.59 -4.44 20.81
N ASP A 248 4.51 -5.23 20.87
CA ASP A 248 4.52 -6.68 20.61
C ASP A 248 4.23 -7.03 19.13
N MET A 249 5.05 -6.49 18.23
CA MET A 249 4.94 -6.72 16.78
C MET A 249 6.06 -7.64 16.28
N SER A 250 6.25 -8.74 17.00
CA SER A 250 7.38 -9.67 16.84
C SER A 250 7.39 -10.43 15.50
N LYS A 251 6.27 -10.49 14.77
CA LYS A 251 6.16 -11.23 13.49
C LYS A 251 6.45 -10.40 12.24
N ILE A 252 6.69 -9.09 12.35
CA ILE A 252 6.93 -8.24 11.17
C ILE A 252 8.17 -8.74 10.43
N VAL A 253 8.00 -9.11 9.17
CA VAL A 253 9.09 -9.51 8.26
C VAL A 253 9.52 -8.34 7.40
N SER A 254 8.55 -7.53 6.96
CA SER A 254 8.78 -6.41 6.06
C SER A 254 8.00 -5.18 6.51
N ALA A 255 8.69 -4.04 6.64
CA ALA A 255 8.07 -2.77 6.98
C ALA A 255 8.53 -1.65 6.05
N ASN A 256 7.58 -0.88 5.55
CA ASN A 256 7.79 0.39 4.85
C ASN A 256 7.13 1.49 5.68
N VAL A 257 7.92 2.44 6.17
CA VAL A 257 7.44 3.57 6.95
C VAL A 257 7.93 4.85 6.31
N VAL A 258 7.00 5.54 5.67
CA VAL A 258 7.22 6.85 5.06
C VAL A 258 6.34 7.84 5.79
N MET A 259 6.94 8.78 6.50
CA MET A 259 6.27 9.85 7.21
C MET A 259 6.92 11.18 6.83
N THR A 260 6.11 12.21 6.60
CA THR A 260 6.63 13.54 6.22
C THR A 260 6.75 14.51 7.39
N ARG A 261 6.12 14.21 8.54
CA ARG A 261 6.08 15.10 9.72
C ARG A 261 6.41 14.37 11.05
N PRO A 262 6.79 15.08 12.13
CA PRO A 262 7.72 14.57 13.16
C PRO A 262 7.12 13.76 14.33
N HIS A 263 5.82 13.46 14.36
CA HIS A 263 5.21 12.72 15.48
C HIS A 263 5.38 11.21 15.33
N THR A 264 6.62 10.77 15.53
CA THR A 264 7.08 9.40 15.23
C THR A 264 7.64 8.71 16.45
N GLU A 265 7.07 8.91 17.63
CA GLU A 265 7.63 8.36 18.86
C GLU A 265 7.60 6.84 18.85
N HIS A 266 8.76 6.22 19.10
CA HIS A 266 8.92 4.77 19.34
C HIS A 266 8.58 3.81 18.18
N ILE A 267 8.18 4.32 17.00
CA ILE A 267 7.83 3.50 15.82
C ILE A 267 8.90 2.46 15.49
N LEU A 268 10.19 2.84 15.53
CA LEU A 268 11.26 1.93 15.14
C LEU A 268 11.51 0.83 16.17
N GLY A 269 11.23 1.06 17.45
CA GLY A 269 11.33 0.04 18.50
C GLY A 269 10.37 -1.12 18.25
N SER A 270 9.16 -0.83 17.76
CA SER A 270 8.15 -1.83 17.40
C SER A 270 8.47 -2.60 16.11
N LEU A 271 9.55 -2.24 15.38
CA LEU A 271 9.91 -2.84 14.08
C LEU A 271 11.23 -3.63 14.14
N THR A 272 11.74 -3.90 15.35
CA THR A 272 13.02 -4.60 15.59
C THR A 272 13.06 -6.04 15.04
N SER A 273 11.91 -6.68 14.86
CA SER A 273 11.77 -8.01 14.26
C SER A 273 11.98 -8.04 12.74
N ALA A 274 11.91 -6.88 12.06
CA ALA A 274 11.88 -6.80 10.61
C ALA A 274 13.17 -7.31 9.94
N LYS A 275 13.02 -8.12 8.90
CA LYS A 275 14.12 -8.55 8.01
C LYS A 275 14.40 -7.53 6.91
N ARG A 276 13.36 -6.80 6.49
CA ARG A 276 13.42 -5.76 5.46
C ARG A 276 12.74 -4.51 5.97
N LEU A 277 13.48 -3.41 6.01
CA LEU A 277 12.98 -2.15 6.53
C LEU A 277 13.25 -1.02 5.54
N HIS A 278 12.20 -0.27 5.18
CA HIS A 278 12.31 0.97 4.43
C HIS A 278 11.81 2.12 5.29
N ILE A 279 12.67 3.13 5.47
CA ILE A 279 12.41 4.25 6.38
C ILE A 279 12.56 5.56 5.61
N CYS A 280 11.57 6.43 5.77
CA CYS A 280 11.64 7.82 5.39
C CYS A 280 10.99 8.64 6.50
N LEU A 281 11.79 9.25 7.37
CA LEU A 281 11.34 10.05 8.50
C LEU A 281 11.98 11.45 8.45
N PRO A 282 11.27 12.52 8.84
CA PRO A 282 11.79 13.89 8.74
C PRO A 282 12.73 14.27 9.89
N THR A 283 12.49 13.72 11.08
CA THR A 283 13.31 13.86 12.29
C THR A 283 13.44 12.52 12.99
N THR A 284 14.47 12.42 13.80
CA THR A 284 14.86 11.24 14.57
C THR A 284 14.77 11.46 16.07
N LYS A 285 14.46 12.68 16.52
CA LYS A 285 14.16 12.96 17.93
C LYS A 285 12.92 12.12 18.29
N ASN A 286 13.09 11.21 19.24
CA ASN A 286 12.07 10.31 19.79
C ASN A 286 11.68 9.09 18.92
N ALA A 287 12.16 8.95 17.69
CA ALA A 287 11.87 7.77 16.85
C ALA A 287 12.56 6.48 17.30
N TYR A 288 13.61 6.62 18.13
CA TYR A 288 14.54 5.57 18.48
C TYR A 288 14.57 5.38 20.00
N LEU A 289 14.12 4.23 20.50
CA LEU A 289 14.31 3.84 21.90
C LEU A 289 15.74 3.34 22.08
N ALA A 290 16.46 3.90 23.04
CA ALA A 290 17.77 3.38 23.44
C ALA A 290 17.63 1.88 23.80
N GLY A 291 18.48 1.03 23.20
CA GLY A 291 18.46 -0.42 23.40
C GLY A 291 17.65 -1.23 22.38
N SER A 292 17.08 -0.61 21.35
CA SER A 292 16.39 -1.34 20.26
C SER A 292 17.42 -1.98 19.32
N VAL A 293 17.47 -3.32 19.28
CA VAL A 293 18.40 -4.06 18.39
C VAL A 293 17.62 -4.74 17.26
N PHE A 294 18.04 -4.48 16.02
CA PHE A 294 17.49 -5.07 14.80
C PHE A 294 18.18 -6.40 14.46
N CYS A 295 18.04 -7.39 15.34
CA CYS A 295 18.77 -8.67 15.24
C CYS A 295 18.55 -9.42 13.93
N ASN A 296 17.42 -9.22 13.24
CA ASN A 296 17.06 -9.95 12.03
C ASN A 296 17.20 -9.12 10.74
N LEU A 297 17.60 -7.85 10.84
CA LEU A 297 17.56 -6.93 9.70
C LEU A 297 18.65 -7.25 8.69
N VAL A 298 18.25 -7.69 7.50
CA VAL A 298 19.16 -8.07 6.40
C VAL A 298 19.19 -7.00 5.31
N PHE A 299 18.08 -6.28 5.11
CA PHE A 299 17.96 -5.22 4.11
C PHE A 299 17.40 -3.94 4.73
N LEU A 300 18.11 -2.84 4.52
CA LEU A 300 17.71 -1.50 4.96
C LEU A 300 17.66 -0.56 3.77
N LYS A 301 16.53 0.13 3.58
CA LYS A 301 16.41 1.29 2.69
C LYS A 301 16.15 2.54 3.53
N ILE A 302 16.92 3.61 3.34
CA ILE A 302 16.70 4.91 4.00
C ILE A 302 16.51 6.01 2.96
N CYS A 303 15.48 6.85 3.17
CA CYS A 303 15.33 8.10 2.43
C CYS A 303 16.28 9.17 2.92
N THR A 304 17.04 9.77 2.00
CA THR A 304 17.98 10.88 2.29
C THR A 304 17.32 12.26 2.25
N CYS A 305 15.99 12.29 2.39
CA CYS A 305 15.16 13.50 2.34
C CYS A 305 14.97 14.18 3.71
N GLY A 306 15.04 13.43 4.81
CA GLY A 306 14.94 13.98 6.17
C GLY A 306 16.20 14.74 6.57
N LYS A 307 16.10 15.69 7.52
CA LYS A 307 17.27 16.50 7.94
C LYS A 307 18.32 15.71 8.70
N GLU A 308 17.88 14.69 9.44
CA GLU A 308 18.71 13.86 10.32
C GLU A 308 18.90 12.43 9.76
N TRP A 309 18.75 12.25 8.45
CA TRP A 309 18.80 10.93 7.80
C TRP A 309 20.13 10.21 8.04
N SER A 310 21.24 10.94 8.09
CA SER A 310 22.58 10.40 8.30
C SER A 310 22.77 9.93 9.75
N SER A 311 22.27 10.71 10.71
CA SER A 311 22.21 10.32 12.13
C SER A 311 21.28 9.13 12.38
N LEU A 312 20.18 9.01 11.62
CA LEU A 312 19.30 7.84 11.66
C LEU A 312 20.01 6.61 11.13
N LEU A 313 20.65 6.74 9.96
CA LEU A 313 21.41 5.68 9.33
C LEU A 313 22.43 5.11 10.31
N MET A 314 23.23 5.97 10.94
CA MET A 314 24.26 5.50 11.86
C MET A 314 23.71 4.77 13.08
N ARG A 315 22.59 5.23 13.65
CA ARG A 315 21.93 4.51 14.75
C ARG A 315 21.48 3.12 14.33
N VAL A 316 20.76 3.02 13.20
CA VAL A 316 20.28 1.72 12.71
C VAL A 316 21.44 0.79 12.35
N LEU A 317 22.52 1.30 11.75
CA LEU A 317 23.71 0.49 11.45
C LEU A 317 24.35 -0.07 12.73
N SER A 318 24.46 0.73 13.79
CA SER A 318 25.01 0.28 15.08
C SER A 318 24.21 -0.85 15.71
N ASP A 319 22.90 -0.90 15.45
CA ASP A 319 21.99 -1.86 16.07
C ASP A 319 21.52 -2.97 15.12
N ALA A 320 22.08 -3.06 13.91
CA ALA A 320 21.69 -4.05 12.89
C ALA A 320 22.85 -4.98 12.50
N PRO A 321 23.32 -5.86 13.40
CA PRO A 321 24.56 -6.64 13.21
C PRO A 321 24.55 -7.59 12.01
N LEU A 322 23.37 -8.00 11.52
CA LEU A 322 23.22 -8.92 10.38
C LEU A 322 22.94 -8.20 9.04
N LEU A 323 23.05 -6.87 8.98
CA LEU A 323 22.70 -6.11 7.79
C LEU A 323 23.60 -6.46 6.60
N GLN A 324 23.02 -6.93 5.50
CA GLN A 324 23.76 -7.33 4.30
C GLN A 324 23.63 -6.34 3.14
N SER A 325 22.49 -5.65 3.04
CA SER A 325 22.20 -4.74 1.95
C SER A 325 21.68 -3.40 2.45
N LEU A 326 22.37 -2.32 2.05
CA LEU A 326 21.99 -0.95 2.33
C LEU A 326 21.58 -0.25 1.02
N LYS A 327 20.39 0.36 1.00
CA LYS A 327 19.92 1.23 -0.08
C LYS A 327 19.66 2.65 0.43
N LEU A 328 20.28 3.65 -0.20
CA LEU A 328 20.05 5.07 0.09
C LEU A 328 19.37 5.70 -1.13
N GLU A 329 18.26 6.42 -0.93
CA GLU A 329 17.49 7.01 -2.04
C GLU A 329 16.72 8.25 -1.62
N GLN A 330 16.95 9.39 -2.28
CA GLN A 330 16.09 10.56 -2.06
C GLN A 330 14.74 10.36 -2.76
N CYS A 331 13.71 9.99 -1.98
CA CYS A 331 12.36 9.70 -2.50
C CYS A 331 11.46 10.94 -2.64
N HIS A 332 11.77 12.03 -1.92
CA HIS A 332 10.99 13.27 -1.90
C HIS A 332 11.89 14.47 -2.18
N ASP A 333 11.33 15.52 -2.77
CA ASP A 333 12.06 16.78 -2.95
C ASP A 333 12.29 17.47 -1.60
N LEU A 334 13.43 18.16 -1.49
CA LEU A 334 13.75 18.91 -0.28
C LEU A 334 12.91 20.18 -0.29
N LYS A 335 12.32 20.55 0.85
CA LYS A 335 11.82 21.90 1.03
C LYS A 335 13.05 22.82 1.12
N ASP A 336 13.20 23.73 0.16
CA ASP A 336 14.45 24.44 -0.17
C ASP A 336 14.99 25.42 0.90
N ASN A 337 14.35 25.57 2.07
CA ASN A 337 14.58 26.73 2.95
C ASN A 337 15.29 26.45 4.28
N GLU A 338 15.74 25.23 4.58
CA GLU A 338 16.38 24.95 5.88
C GLU A 338 17.76 24.28 5.75
N PRO A 339 18.75 24.74 6.54
CA PRO A 339 20.11 24.20 6.49
C PRO A 339 20.14 22.74 6.96
N ARG A 340 20.81 21.87 6.20
CA ARG A 340 21.10 20.49 6.62
C ARG A 340 22.10 20.49 7.77
N LEU A 341 22.01 19.49 8.64
CA LEU A 341 23.03 19.25 9.65
C LEU A 341 24.33 18.82 8.99
N ASN A 342 25.46 19.31 9.52
CA ASN A 342 26.77 18.87 9.09
C ASN A 342 27.00 17.43 9.55
N TRP A 343 27.51 16.60 8.64
CA TRP A 343 27.92 15.24 8.96
C TRP A 343 29.04 15.25 10.01
N SER A 344 28.82 14.52 11.10
CA SER A 344 29.82 14.19 12.09
C SER A 344 30.16 12.71 11.98
N GLU A 345 31.45 12.39 11.79
CA GLU A 345 31.89 11.00 11.76
C GLU A 345 31.62 10.33 13.13
N PRO A 346 31.03 9.12 13.16
CA PRO A 346 30.81 8.39 14.41
C PRO A 346 32.14 8.02 15.09
N SER A 347 32.13 7.92 16.42
CA SER A 347 33.31 7.55 17.20
C SER A 347 33.70 6.07 17.06
N SER A 348 32.75 5.21 16.72
CA SER A 348 32.95 3.78 16.50
C SER A 348 32.37 3.33 15.16
N VAL A 349 32.96 2.27 14.61
CA VAL A 349 32.48 1.64 13.38
C VAL A 349 31.40 0.62 13.73
N PRO A 350 30.17 0.72 13.18
CA PRO A 350 29.13 -0.28 13.37
C PRO A 350 29.59 -1.69 12.98
N GLU A 351 29.22 -2.68 13.80
CA GLU A 351 29.62 -4.08 13.59
C GLU A 351 29.22 -4.59 12.20
N CYS A 352 28.03 -4.22 11.73
CA CYS A 352 27.53 -4.66 10.42
C CYS A 352 28.42 -4.23 9.25
N LEU A 353 29.13 -3.10 9.37
CA LEU A 353 30.09 -2.67 8.33
C LEU A 353 31.30 -3.60 8.33
N LEU A 354 31.73 -4.07 9.50
CA LEU A 354 32.89 -4.93 9.66
C LEU A 354 32.63 -6.38 9.25
N SER A 355 31.42 -6.90 9.48
CA SER A 355 31.16 -8.34 9.41
C SER A 355 30.15 -8.79 8.34
N SER A 356 29.19 -7.95 7.94
CA SER A 356 28.00 -8.44 7.22
C SER A 356 27.63 -7.66 5.95
N LEU A 357 27.94 -6.36 5.86
CA LEU A 357 27.48 -5.51 4.77
C LEU A 357 28.17 -5.89 3.45
N LYS A 358 27.39 -6.40 2.49
CA LYS A 358 27.84 -6.88 1.18
C LYS A 358 27.53 -5.92 0.05
N THR A 359 26.40 -5.22 0.12
CA THR A 359 25.94 -4.36 -0.98
C THR A 359 25.52 -2.98 -0.51
N LEU A 360 25.98 -1.95 -1.23
CA LEU A 360 25.53 -0.56 -1.08
C LEU A 360 24.94 -0.08 -2.41
N LYS A 361 23.66 0.31 -2.42
CA LYS A 361 23.02 0.96 -3.56
C LYS A 361 22.62 2.38 -3.21
N TRP A 362 23.19 3.36 -3.89
CA TRP A 362 22.85 4.77 -3.72
C TRP A 362 22.16 5.31 -4.97
N VAL A 363 20.87 5.61 -4.85
CA VAL A 363 20.06 6.18 -5.93
C VAL A 363 19.91 7.68 -5.69
N ASN A 364 19.98 8.46 -6.77
CA ASN A 364 19.85 9.92 -6.74
C ASN A 364 20.94 10.63 -5.91
N TYR A 365 22.18 10.15 -5.95
CA TYR A 365 23.32 10.75 -5.24
C TYR A 365 23.60 12.18 -5.74
N ARG A 366 23.65 13.18 -4.85
CA ARG A 366 23.82 14.60 -5.20
C ARG A 366 25.24 15.10 -4.96
N GLY A 367 26.07 14.35 -4.25
CA GLY A 367 27.45 14.72 -3.93
C GLY A 367 27.53 15.89 -2.95
N THR A 368 26.57 16.02 -2.04
CA THR A 368 26.66 17.01 -0.94
C THR A 368 27.79 16.63 0.02
N GLN A 369 28.25 17.56 0.85
CA GLN A 369 29.33 17.29 1.81
C GLN A 369 28.94 16.16 2.80
N GLU A 370 27.68 16.13 3.22
CA GLU A 370 27.13 15.07 4.07
C GLU A 370 27.15 13.71 3.36
N GLU A 371 26.65 13.62 2.13
CA GLU A 371 26.63 12.39 1.34
C GLU A 371 28.05 11.87 1.06
N LYS A 372 28.98 12.77 0.75
CA LYS A 372 30.41 12.45 0.56
C LYS A 372 31.03 11.88 1.82
N GLY A 373 30.77 12.50 2.98
CA GLY A 373 31.25 12.03 4.27
C GLY A 373 30.77 10.62 4.60
N VAL A 374 29.46 10.37 4.43
CA VAL A 374 28.85 9.05 4.63
C VAL A 374 29.42 8.01 3.65
N ALA A 375 29.53 8.34 2.36
CA ALA A 375 30.08 7.44 1.35
C ALA A 375 31.53 7.05 1.67
N ALA A 376 32.38 8.04 1.98
CA ALA A 376 33.77 7.81 2.33
C ALA A 376 33.90 6.95 3.60
N PHE A 377 33.09 7.23 4.63
CA PHE A 377 33.08 6.45 5.85
C PHE A 377 32.71 4.99 5.60
N ILE A 378 31.64 4.71 4.86
CA ILE A 378 31.20 3.33 4.58
C ILE A 378 32.26 2.59 3.76
N LEU A 379 32.80 3.19 2.69
CA LEU A 379 33.81 2.57 1.84
C LEU A 379 35.12 2.26 2.60
N ARG A 380 35.55 3.18 3.47
CA ARG A 380 36.74 3.01 4.31
C ARG A 380 36.54 2.05 5.47
N SER A 381 35.29 1.84 5.92
CA SER A 381 35.01 1.04 7.11
C SER A 381 34.58 -0.38 6.78
N ALA A 382 33.85 -0.58 5.67
CA ALA A 382 33.17 -1.83 5.38
C ALA A 382 34.11 -2.90 4.82
N ASN A 383 34.26 -4.03 5.54
CA ASN A 383 35.26 -5.06 5.24
C ASN A 383 34.75 -6.11 4.23
N CYS A 384 33.45 -6.39 4.25
CA CYS A 384 32.81 -7.41 3.40
C CYS A 384 32.11 -6.84 2.17
N LEU A 385 32.28 -5.54 1.89
CA LEU A 385 31.55 -4.84 0.85
C LEU A 385 32.02 -5.32 -0.54
N GLY A 386 31.14 -6.01 -1.26
CA GLY A 386 31.42 -6.56 -2.59
C GLY A 386 30.95 -5.64 -3.71
N ASN A 387 29.69 -5.21 -3.68
CA ASN A 387 29.10 -4.42 -4.76
C ASN A 387 28.60 -3.06 -4.27
N VAL A 388 29.09 -1.99 -4.90
CA VAL A 388 28.65 -0.62 -4.66
C VAL A 388 28.12 -0.04 -5.96
N THR A 389 26.84 0.33 -5.98
CA THR A 389 26.20 0.97 -7.14
C THR A 389 25.78 2.38 -6.78
N ILE A 390 26.30 3.39 -7.47
CA ILE A 390 25.96 4.80 -7.24
C ILE A 390 25.39 5.41 -8.52
N ASN A 391 24.14 5.85 -8.45
CA ASN A 391 23.43 6.56 -9.52
C ASN A 391 23.32 8.06 -9.16
N PRO A 392 24.03 8.97 -9.84
CA PRO A 392 24.03 10.39 -9.49
C PRO A 392 22.84 11.18 -10.06
N LYS A 393 22.20 12.03 -9.24
CA LYS A 393 21.15 12.99 -9.62
C LYS A 393 21.79 14.25 -10.22
N SER A 394 22.24 14.20 -11.48
CA SER A 394 22.79 15.39 -12.17
C SER A 394 22.92 15.29 -13.69
N ASN A 395 23.33 16.40 -14.32
CA ASN A 395 23.76 16.43 -15.72
C ASN A 395 25.16 15.82 -15.91
N SER A 396 25.52 15.46 -17.15
CA SER A 396 26.72 14.66 -17.48
C SER A 396 28.04 15.18 -16.86
N ARG A 397 28.28 16.50 -16.87
CA ARG A 397 29.53 17.08 -16.36
C ARG A 397 29.67 16.96 -14.83
N ARG A 398 28.59 17.20 -14.07
CA ARG A 398 28.60 17.01 -12.60
C ARG A 398 28.67 15.53 -12.23
N LYS A 399 28.01 14.65 -12.99
CA LYS A 399 28.13 13.20 -12.81
C LYS A 399 29.58 12.76 -12.90
N PHE A 400 30.32 13.16 -13.94
CA PHE A 400 31.73 12.78 -14.10
C PHE A 400 32.61 13.20 -12.92
N LYS A 401 32.41 14.42 -12.39
CA LYS A 401 33.15 14.88 -11.21
C LYS A 401 32.86 14.02 -9.97
N MET A 402 31.59 13.70 -9.72
CA MET A 402 31.19 12.85 -8.59
C MET A 402 31.77 11.43 -8.72
N VAL A 403 31.69 10.85 -9.91
CA VAL A 403 32.27 9.54 -10.25
C VAL A 403 33.77 9.53 -9.97
N LYS A 404 34.49 10.54 -10.48
CA LYS A 404 35.93 10.69 -10.27
C LYS A 404 36.26 10.77 -8.78
N GLU A 405 35.60 11.64 -8.02
CA GLU A 405 35.82 11.80 -6.58
C GLU A 405 35.57 10.48 -5.81
N LEU A 406 34.48 9.78 -6.09
CA LEU A 406 34.14 8.51 -5.45
C LEU A 406 35.12 7.38 -5.79
N SER A 407 35.65 7.37 -7.02
CA SER A 407 36.62 6.37 -7.48
C SER A 407 37.97 6.44 -6.76
N PHE A 408 38.35 7.62 -6.26
CA PHE A 408 39.59 7.84 -5.50
C PHE A 408 39.45 7.57 -3.99
N LEU A 409 38.24 7.26 -3.50
CA LEU A 409 38.05 6.98 -2.08
C LEU A 409 38.70 5.65 -1.70
N PRO A 410 39.39 5.59 -0.54
CA PRO A 410 39.95 4.36 -0.04
C PRO A 410 38.83 3.35 0.25
N ARG A 411 39.07 2.10 -0.14
CA ARG A 411 38.16 0.97 0.08
C ARG A 411 38.85 -0.03 0.99
N ARG A 412 38.17 -0.44 2.06
CA ARG A 412 38.71 -1.46 2.97
C ARG A 412 38.58 -2.86 2.41
N SER A 413 37.45 -3.17 1.79
CA SER A 413 37.25 -4.48 1.18
C SER A 413 37.99 -4.57 -0.16
N PRO A 414 38.89 -5.56 -0.34
CA PRO A 414 39.64 -5.73 -1.59
C PRO A 414 38.74 -6.19 -2.76
N THR A 415 37.60 -6.79 -2.45
CA THR A 415 36.61 -7.26 -3.43
C THR A 415 35.59 -6.19 -3.83
N CYS A 416 35.69 -4.97 -3.27
CA CYS A 416 34.73 -3.90 -3.49
C CYS A 416 34.78 -3.35 -4.92
N GLN A 417 33.80 -3.73 -5.73
CA GLN A 417 33.55 -3.18 -7.04
C GLN A 417 32.62 -1.97 -6.95
N LEU A 418 33.04 -0.87 -7.57
CA LEU A 418 32.26 0.37 -7.64
C LEU A 418 31.73 0.55 -9.06
N VAL A 419 30.42 0.48 -9.20
CA VAL A 419 29.67 0.61 -10.46
C VAL A 419 28.86 1.91 -10.42
N PHE A 420 28.80 2.59 -11.56
CA PHE A 420 28.02 3.81 -11.75
C PHE A 420 26.97 3.57 -12.82
N ASP A 421 25.70 3.81 -12.47
CA ASP A 421 24.53 3.69 -13.36
C ASP A 421 24.08 5.06 -13.88
#